data_AF-A0A815GF16-F1
#
_entry.id   AF-A0A815GF16-F1
#
_cell.length_a   1.000
_cell.length_b   1.000
_cell.length_c   1.000
_cell.angle_alpha   90.00
_cell.angle_beta   90.00
_cell.angle_gamma   90.00
#
_symmetry.space_group_name_H-M   'P 1'
#
loop_
_entity.id
_entity.type
_entity.pdbx_description
1 polymer ?
#
loop_
_entity_poly.entity_id
_entity_poly.type
_entity_poly.pdbx_seq_one_letter_code
_entity_poly.pdbx_strand_id
1 'polypeptide(L)' 'MKYHHDTLLKAYDYLLDRRPICAPNSGFLMQLIRYEKALRNSGAIDEQQNNDDKQNPIKPLDMPSTSNVK' A
#
# COMPACT_ATOMS: atom_id res chain seq x y z
N MET A 1 9.01 2.15 -9.59
CA MET A 1 8.65 0.76 -9.25
C MET A 1 7.69 0.14 -10.27
N LYS A 2 6.35 0.15 -10.12
CA LYS A 2 5.43 -0.63 -10.99
C LYS A 2 5.56 -0.37 -12.51
N TYR A 3 5.48 0.90 -12.93
CA TYR A 3 5.41 1.27 -14.34
C TYR A 3 6.76 1.65 -14.97
N HIS A 4 7.73 2.03 -14.13
CA HIS A 4 9.07 2.41 -14.58
C HIS A 4 10.10 1.29 -14.38
N HIS A 5 9.69 0.15 -13.80
CA HIS A 5 10.55 -0.97 -13.44
C HIS A 5 11.79 -0.62 -12.58
N ASP A 6 11.84 0.59 -12.03
CA ASP A 6 12.89 1.02 -11.12
C ASP A 6 12.80 0.36 -9.74
N THR A 7 13.96 0.21 -9.10
CA THR A 7 14.06 -0.21 -7.69
C THR A 7 13.43 0.82 -6.76
N LEU A 8 13.13 0.40 -5.53
CA LEU A 8 12.62 1.27 -4.47
C LEU A 8 13.59 2.43 -4.21
N LEU A 9 14.90 2.13 -4.14
CA LEU A 9 15.93 3.13 -3.91
C LEU A 9 15.92 4.20 -5.02
N LYS A 10 15.95 3.78 -6.29
CA LYS A 10 15.97 4.71 -7.42
C LYS A 10 14.69 5.53 -7.54
N ALA A 11 13.54 4.93 -7.23
CA ALA A 11 12.26 5.65 -7.17
C ALA A 11 12.22 6.65 -6.00
N TYR A 12 12.85 6.33 -4.87
CA TYR A 12 12.96 7.21 -3.72
C TYR A 12 13.90 8.39 -4.01
N ASP A 13 15.07 8.14 -4.60
CA ASP A 13 16.02 9.18 -5.01
C ASP A 13 15.40 10.16 -6.01
N TYR A 14 14.68 9.64 -7.02
CA TYR A 14 13.92 10.47 -7.96
C TYR A 14 12.89 11.37 -7.27
N LEU A 15 12.27 10.86 -6.21
CA LEU A 15 11.27 11.62 -5.46
C LEU A 15 11.92 12.67 -4.55
N LEU A 16 13.07 12.37 -3.94
CA LEU A 16 13.84 13.32 -3.14
C LEU A 16 14.39 14.48 -3.98
N ASP A 17 14.87 14.19 -5.19
CA ASP A 17 15.36 15.21 -6.13
C ASP A 17 14.29 16.27 -6.44
N ARG A 18 13.02 15.86 -6.55
CA ARG A 18 11.88 16.75 -6.82
C ARG A 18 11.21 17.30 -5.56
N ARG A 19 11.25 16.55 -4.46
CA ARG A 19 10.62 16.91 -3.19
C ARG A 19 11.48 16.45 -2.02
N PRO A 20 12.45 17.29 -1.59
CA PRO A 20 13.42 16.94 -0.55
C PRO A 20 12.81 16.68 0.83
N ILE A 21 11.59 17.14 1.08
CA ILE A 21 10.88 17.01 2.37
C ILE A 21 10.14 15.65 2.47
N CYS A 22 10.31 14.75 1.50
CA CYS A 22 9.63 13.45 1.57
C CYS A 22 10.32 12.49 2.54
N ALA A 23 9.74 12.35 3.73
CA ALA A 23 10.11 11.36 4.72
C ALA A 23 8.93 10.40 4.98
N PRO A 24 8.82 9.27 4.25
CA PRO A 24 7.83 8.25 4.58
C PRO A 24 8.12 7.69 5.98
N ASN A 25 7.07 7.38 6.74
CA ASN A 25 7.26 6.71 8.03
C ASN A 25 7.81 5.28 7.83
N SER A 26 8.39 4.72 8.90
CA SER A 26 9.02 3.39 8.85
C SER A 26 8.06 2.28 8.43
N GLY A 27 6.77 2.39 8.80
CA GLY A 27 5.73 1.44 8.39
C GLY A 27 5.49 1.45 6.87
N PHE A 28 5.36 2.63 6.27
CA PHE A 28 5.25 2.79 4.82
C PHE A 28 6.50 2.28 4.11
N LEU A 29 7.70 2.56 4.64
CA LEU A 29 8.94 2.07 4.04
C LEU A 29 9.00 0.53 4.02
N MET A 30 8.56 -0.13 5.11
CA MET A 30 8.44 -1.58 5.15
C MET A 30 7.44 -2.14 4.14
N GLN A 31 6.29 -1.47 3.97
CA GLN A 31 5.32 -1.85 2.94
C GLN A 31 5.92 -1.71 1.54
N LEU A 32 6.67 -0.65 1.27
CA LEU A 32 7.34 -0.44 -0.02
C LEU A 32 8.41 -1.50 -0.30
N ILE A 33 9.17 -1.93 0.70
CA ILE A 33 10.15 -3.03 0.55
C ILE A 33 9.45 -4.34 0.22
N ARG A 34 8.34 -4.65 0.91
CA ARG A 34 7.53 -5.85 0.61
C ARG A 34 6.94 -5.79 -0.80
N TYR A 35 6.46 -4.62 -1.20
CA TYR A 35 5.92 -4.38 -2.52
C TYR A 35 6.97 -4.53 -3.63
N GLU A 36 8.19 -4.03 -3.43
CA GLU A 36 9.28 -4.19 -4.38
C GLU A 36 9.66 -5.67 -4.56
N LYS A 37 9.69 -6.45 -3.47
CA LYS A 37 9.88 -7.91 -3.53
C LYS A 37 8.74 -8.59 -4.27
N ALA A 38 7.50 -8.22 -3.97
CA ALA A 38 6.32 -8.76 -4.66
C ALA A 38 6.38 -8.47 -6.16
N LEU A 39 6.71 -7.24 -6.57
CA LEU A 39 6.85 -6.84 -7.97
C LEU A 39 7.94 -7.63 -8.72
N ARG A 40 9.10 -7.85 -8.09
CA ARG A 40 10.19 -8.63 -8.70
C ARG A 40 9.83 -10.12 -8.83
N ASN A 41 9.12 -10.65 -7.85
CA ASN A 41 8.69 -12.05 -7.87
C ASN A 41 7.47 -12.26 -8.79
N SER A 42 6.59 -11.27 -8.91
CA SER A 42 5.44 -11.29 -9.82
C SER A 42 5.82 -11.05 -11.27
N GLY A 43 7.04 -10.58 -11.56
CA GLY A 43 7.57 -10.60 -12.94
C GLY A 43 7.76 -12.03 -13.49
N ALA A 44 7.68 -13.07 -12.66
CA ALA A 44 7.65 -14.47 -13.08
C ALA A 44 6.23 -15.01 -13.30
N ILE A 45 5.19 -14.23 -13.01
CA ILE A 45 3.79 -14.64 -13.18
C ILE A 45 3.01 -13.44 -13.73
N ASP A 46 2.88 -13.44 -15.04
CA ASP A 46 2.10 -12.50 -15.85
C ASP A 46 0.86 -11.93 -15.14
N GLU A 47 0.67 -10.62 -15.33
CA GLU A 47 -0.58 -10.01 -15.76
C GLU A 47 -1.88 -10.81 -15.51
N GLN A 48 -2.23 -11.06 -14.23
CA GLN A 48 -3.59 -11.40 -13.85
C GLN A 48 -4.01 -10.56 -12.65
N GLN A 49 -4.15 -9.25 -12.86
CA GLN A 49 -5.19 -8.50 -12.17
C GLN A 49 -6.53 -8.88 -12.80
N ASN A 50 -7.03 -10.06 -12.43
CA ASN A 50 -8.42 -10.40 -12.59
C ASN A 50 -8.89 -10.98 -11.25
N ASN A 51 -9.80 -10.22 -10.62
CA ASN A 51 -10.60 -10.60 -9.45
C ASN A 51 -9.87 -10.61 -8.11
N ASP A 52 -9.97 -9.50 -7.35
CA ASP A 52 -10.21 -9.56 -5.89
C ASP A 52 -10.57 -8.18 -5.25
N ASP A 53 -11.05 -7.20 -6.03
CA ASP A 53 -11.84 -6.10 -5.46
C ASP A 53 -13.30 -6.55 -5.22
N LYS A 54 -13.47 -7.63 -4.45
CA LYS A 54 -14.67 -7.78 -3.63
C LYS A 54 -14.47 -6.81 -2.48
N GLN A 55 -15.01 -5.61 -2.65
CA GLN A 55 -15.37 -4.68 -1.59
C GLN A 55 -15.63 -5.47 -0.30
N ASN A 56 -14.74 -5.42 0.68
CA ASN A 56 -15.14 -5.68 2.06
C ASN A 56 -15.85 -4.40 2.49
N PRO A 57 -17.20 -4.35 2.58
CA PRO A 57 -17.84 -3.21 3.18
C PRO A 57 -17.36 -3.15 4.62
N ILE A 58 -16.86 -1.99 5.04
CA ILE A 58 -16.56 -1.70 6.43
C ILE A 58 -17.84 -2.01 7.21
N LYS A 59 -17.85 -3.12 7.96
CA LYS A 59 -18.93 -3.40 8.91
C LYS A 59 -18.89 -2.26 9.94
N PRO A 60 -20.01 -1.55 10.20
CA PRO A 60 -20.05 -0.59 11.29
C PRO A 60 -19.61 -1.29 12.59
N LEU A 61 -18.72 -0.65 13.34
CA LEU A 61 -18.38 -1.09 14.68
C LEU A 61 -19.64 -0.96 15.52
N ASP A 62 -20.17 -2.08 16.04
CA ASP A 62 -21.34 -2.07 16.93
C ASP A 62 -21.01 -1.24 18.18
N MET A 63 -21.49 0.00 18.23
CA MET A 63 -21.51 0.82 19.44
C MET A 63 -22.53 0.20 20.41
N PRO A 64 -22.18 -0.07 21.68
CA PRO A 64 -23.16 -0.52 22.65
C PRO A 64 -24.21 0.57 22.85
N SER A 65 -25.45 0.23 22.50
CA SER A 65 -26.62 1.06 22.69
C SER A 65 -26.78 1.39 24.18
N THR A 66 -26.66 2.67 24.56
CA THR A 66 -27.00 3.11 25.92
C THR A 66 -28.52 3.06 26.07
N SER A 67 -29.04 1.96 26.62
CA SER A 67 -30.44 1.85 26.97
C SER A 67 -30.78 2.74 28.16
N ASN A 68 -31.59 3.76 27.87
CA ASN A 68 -32.58 4.46 28.71
C ASN A 68 -32.43 4.44 30.24
N VAL A 69 -32.21 5.64 30.79
CA VAL A 69 -32.75 6.05 32.08
C VAL A 69 -34.17 6.57 31.83
N LYS A 70 -35.17 5.90 32.41
CA LYS A 70 -36.48 6.47 32.70
C LYS A 70 -36.92 5.99 34.06
#